data_AF-A0A1F3NEL1-F1
#
_entry.id   AF-A0A1F3NEL1-F1
#
_cell.length_a   1.000
_cell.length_b   1.000
_cell.length_c   1.000
_cell.angle_alpha   90.00
_cell.angle_beta   90.00
_cell.angle_gamma   90.00
#
_symmetry.space_group_name_H-M   'P 1'
#
loop_
_entity.id
_entity.type
_entity.pdbx_description
1 polymer ?
#
loop_
_entity_poly.entity_id
_entity_poly.type
_entity_poly.pdbx_seq_one_letter_code
_entity_poly.pdbx_strand_id
1 'polypeptide(L)'
;MKLTDSCAGFSKLRIQWIYYRFKLRLKTVVMARYLVEVSHSADKIECLRSIQIFLSTGSHFLTNADWGCLDGEHKAWFIMEVDSKDEALRIVPSFYWKDTKITLLNKFKLKEVEELLRQHRV
;
A
#
# COMPACT_ATOMS: atom_id res chain seq x y z
N MET A 1 60.91 6.55 34.61
CA MET A 1 60.24 6.76 33.32
C MET A 1 58.79 6.32 33.50
N LYS A 2 57.86 7.26 33.44
CA LYS A 2 56.42 7.04 33.61
C LYS A 2 55.89 6.27 32.40
N LEU A 3 54.90 5.40 32.61
CA LEU A 3 53.62 5.36 31.88
C LEU A 3 52.74 4.30 32.55
N THR A 4 51.75 4.78 33.29
CA THR A 4 50.65 4.00 33.84
C THR A 4 49.53 3.98 32.80
N ASP A 5 49.25 2.84 32.19
CA ASP A 5 48.09 2.67 31.32
C ASP A 5 46.85 2.37 32.15
N SER A 6 46.14 3.45 32.49
CA SER A 6 44.77 3.45 32.96
C SER A 6 43.85 3.77 31.78
N CYS A 7 43.05 2.81 31.31
CA CYS A 7 41.81 3.08 30.56
C CYS A 7 40.93 1.82 30.48
N ALA A 8 40.36 1.38 31.60
CA ALA A 8 39.20 0.50 31.61
C ALA A 8 37.96 1.35 31.90
N GLY A 9 37.22 1.75 30.85
CA GLY A 9 36.07 2.62 31.04
C GLY A 9 35.38 3.07 29.75
N PHE A 10 35.12 2.15 28.81
CA PHE A 10 34.25 2.45 27.68
C PHE A 10 32.83 1.91 27.92
N SER A 11 31.92 2.88 27.98
CA SER A 11 30.56 2.83 28.49
C SER A 11 29.62 1.87 27.73
N LYS A 12 28.84 1.10 28.50
CA LYS A 12 27.65 0.33 28.04
C LYS A 12 26.60 1.18 27.31
N LEU A 13 26.71 2.52 27.35
CA LEU A 13 25.80 3.48 26.74
C LEU A 13 25.97 3.61 25.21
N ARG A 14 27.11 3.21 24.63
CA ARG A 14 27.35 3.33 23.18
C ARG A 14 26.62 2.28 22.34
N ILE A 15 26.48 1.06 22.87
CA ILE A 15 25.79 -0.06 22.20
C ILE A 15 24.27 0.11 22.31
N GLN A 16 23.79 0.61 23.46
CA GLN A 16 22.37 0.90 23.65
C GLN A 16 21.87 2.00 22.69
N TRP A 17 22.70 2.99 22.35
CA TRP A 17 22.39 4.02 21.35
C TRP A 17 22.27 3.47 19.92
N ILE A 18 23.13 2.53 19.52
CA ILE A 18 23.04 1.88 18.20
C ILE A 18 21.77 1.03 18.13
N TYR A 19 21.45 0.30 19.20
CA TYR A 19 20.21 -0.47 19.30
C TYR A 19 18.96 0.41 19.27
N TYR A 20 18.96 1.56 19.97
CA TYR A 20 17.84 2.50 19.97
C TYR A 20 17.65 3.17 18.60
N ARG A 21 18.75 3.50 17.90
CA ARG A 21 18.72 4.04 16.53
C ARG A 21 18.22 3.02 15.50
N PHE A 22 18.47 1.72 15.71
CA PHE A 22 17.92 0.64 14.89
C PHE A 22 16.43 0.38 15.20
N LYS A 23 16.06 0.43 16.49
CA LYS A 23 14.68 0.19 16.98
C LYS A 23 13.71 1.35 16.66
N LEU A 24 14.22 2.57 16.50
CA LEU A 24 13.46 3.77 16.08
C LEU A 24 13.21 3.85 14.55
N ARG A 25 13.49 2.78 13.79
CA ARG A 25 13.08 2.62 12.39
C ARG A 25 11.83 1.76 12.24
N LEU A 26 11.11 1.46 13.31
CA LEU A 26 9.68 1.13 13.22
C LEU A 26 8.90 2.45 13.23
N LYS A 27 9.18 3.31 12.23
CA LYS A 27 8.16 4.27 11.81
C LYS A 27 6.98 3.41 11.42
N THR A 28 5.86 3.56 12.11
CA THR A 28 4.56 3.24 11.52
C THR A 28 4.47 4.05 10.24
N VAL A 29 4.94 3.47 9.12
CA VAL A 29 4.71 4.03 7.80
C VAL A 29 3.20 3.97 7.65
N VAL A 30 2.55 5.13 7.69
CA VAL A 30 1.11 5.20 7.42
C VAL A 30 0.99 4.90 5.93
N MET A 31 0.70 3.64 5.61
CA MET A 31 0.57 3.20 4.23
C MET A 31 -0.67 3.86 3.63
N ALA A 32 -0.54 4.35 2.40
CA ALA A 32 -1.65 5.00 1.71
C ALA A 32 -2.66 3.94 1.25
N ARG A 33 -3.95 4.25 1.41
CA ARG A 33 -5.05 3.37 1.00
C ARG A 33 -5.42 3.64 -0.45
N TYR A 34 -5.44 2.61 -1.27
CA TYR A 34 -5.83 2.71 -2.68
C TYR A 34 -6.98 1.77 -3.01
N LEU A 35 -7.95 2.27 -3.77
CA LEU A 35 -8.89 1.44 -4.52
C LEU A 35 -8.22 1.11 -5.86
N VAL A 36 -8.12 -0.19 -6.14
CA VAL A 36 -7.65 -0.70 -7.42
C VAL A 36 -8.84 -1.27 -8.16
N GLU A 37 -9.08 -0.74 -9.35
CA GLU A 37 -10.11 -1.20 -10.29
C GLU A 37 -9.40 -1.80 -11.50
N VAL A 38 -9.67 -3.06 -11.82
CA VAL A 38 -9.05 -3.73 -12.97
C VAL A 38 -10.12 -4.15 -13.97
N SER A 39 -10.16 -3.47 -15.10
CA SER A 39 -11.09 -3.80 -16.19
C SER A 39 -10.57 -4.99 -16.99
N HIS A 40 -11.47 -5.84 -17.46
CA HIS A 40 -11.13 -6.98 -18.31
C HIS A 40 -12.20 -7.21 -19.38
N SER A 41 -11.92 -8.12 -20.31
CA SER A 41 -12.82 -8.39 -21.45
C SER A 41 -14.19 -8.87 -21.00
N ALA A 42 -15.22 -8.40 -21.70
CA ALA A 42 -16.60 -8.87 -21.56
C ALA A 42 -16.86 -10.22 -22.24
N ASP A 43 -15.92 -10.72 -23.05
CA ASP A 43 -16.02 -12.07 -23.59
C ASP A 43 -16.09 -13.10 -22.46
N LYS A 44 -17.02 -14.04 -22.55
CA LYS A 44 -17.32 -14.98 -21.47
C LYS A 44 -16.11 -15.81 -21.05
N ILE A 45 -15.30 -16.26 -22.00
CA ILE A 45 -14.13 -17.09 -21.71
C ILE A 45 -13.00 -16.23 -21.16
N GLU A 46 -12.75 -15.06 -21.76
CA GLU A 46 -11.70 -14.15 -21.28
C GLU A 46 -12.02 -13.56 -19.89
N CYS A 47 -13.31 -13.34 -19.59
CA CYS A 47 -13.77 -12.93 -18.26
C CYS A 47 -13.45 -14.01 -17.21
N LEU A 48 -13.84 -15.26 -17.48
CA LEU A 48 -13.55 -16.38 -16.58
C LEU A 48 -12.04 -16.63 -16.43
N ARG A 49 -11.25 -16.47 -17.51
CA ARG A 49 -9.79 -16.56 -17.45
C ARG A 49 -9.20 -15.47 -16.58
N SER A 50 -9.72 -14.25 -16.63
CA SER A 50 -9.26 -13.15 -15.79
C SER A 50 -9.47 -13.47 -14.30
N ILE A 51 -10.64 -14.02 -13.95
CA ILE A 51 -10.92 -14.52 -12.59
C ILE A 51 -9.93 -15.61 -12.19
N GLN A 52 -9.70 -16.59 -13.07
CA GLN A 52 -8.77 -17.68 -12.82
C GLN A 52 -7.33 -17.19 -12.59
N ILE A 53 -6.85 -16.23 -13.38
CA ILE A 53 -5.51 -15.63 -13.23
C ILE A 53 -5.41 -14.98 -11.85
N PHE A 54 -6.39 -14.15 -11.46
CA PHE A 54 -6.36 -13.47 -10.18
C PHE A 54 -6.33 -14.45 -9.00
N LEU A 55 -7.20 -15.47 -9.02
CA LEU A 55 -7.27 -16.47 -7.96
C LEU A 55 -6.02 -17.38 -7.91
N SER A 56 -5.35 -17.60 -9.04
CA SER A 56 -4.15 -18.46 -9.11
C SER A 56 -2.83 -17.74 -8.77
N THR A 57 -2.80 -16.40 -8.79
CA THR A 57 -1.59 -15.63 -8.48
C THR A 57 -1.08 -15.79 -7.04
N GLY A 58 -1.93 -16.23 -6.11
CA GLY A 58 -1.58 -16.42 -4.69
C GLY A 58 -1.35 -15.12 -3.91
N SER A 59 -1.54 -13.96 -4.53
CA SER A 59 -1.51 -12.66 -3.85
C SER A 59 -2.78 -12.49 -3.02
N HIS A 60 -2.64 -12.29 -1.71
CA HIS A 60 -3.78 -12.08 -0.80
C HIS A 60 -4.71 -10.94 -1.25
N PHE A 61 -4.19 -9.93 -1.97
CA PHE A 61 -5.02 -8.85 -2.50
C PHE A 61 -5.87 -9.31 -3.68
N LEU A 62 -5.29 -10.09 -4.60
CA LEU A 62 -5.97 -10.52 -5.83
C LEU A 62 -6.97 -11.65 -5.56
N THR A 63 -6.67 -12.51 -4.60
CA THR A 63 -7.58 -13.61 -4.20
C THR A 63 -8.85 -13.13 -3.52
N ASN A 64 -8.81 -11.94 -2.88
CA ASN A 64 -9.93 -11.34 -2.17
C ASN A 64 -10.57 -10.18 -2.95
N ALA A 65 -10.35 -10.12 -4.27
CA ALA A 65 -11.00 -9.12 -5.10
C ALA A 65 -12.51 -9.39 -5.19
N ASP A 66 -13.28 -8.31 -5.15
CA ASP A 66 -14.70 -8.31 -5.45
C ASP A 66 -14.91 -8.18 -6.96
N TRP A 67 -15.93 -8.84 -7.50
CA TRP A 67 -16.16 -8.96 -8.95
C TRP A 67 -17.52 -8.44 -9.35
N GLY A 68 -17.56 -7.63 -10.40
CA GLY A 68 -18.81 -7.12 -10.97
C GLY A 68 -19.39 -8.00 -12.08
N CYS A 69 -18.70 -9.09 -12.47
CA CYS A 69 -18.97 -9.80 -13.72
C CYS A 69 -20.41 -10.34 -13.82
N LEU A 70 -21.00 -10.75 -12.70
CA LEU A 70 -22.38 -11.25 -12.66
C LEU A 70 -23.43 -10.13 -12.76
N ASP A 71 -23.03 -8.88 -12.57
CA ASP A 71 -23.85 -7.67 -12.71
C ASP A 71 -23.56 -6.94 -14.04
N GLY A 72 -22.79 -7.55 -14.95
CA GLY A 72 -22.41 -6.96 -16.24
C GLY A 72 -21.21 -6.00 -16.18
N GLU A 73 -20.69 -5.71 -15.00
CA GLU A 73 -19.47 -4.92 -14.83
C GLU A 73 -18.23 -5.83 -14.89
N HIS A 74 -17.57 -5.89 -16.04
CA HIS A 74 -16.35 -6.69 -16.24
C HIS A 74 -15.11 -6.03 -15.58
N LYS A 75 -15.18 -5.92 -14.26
CA LYS A 75 -14.17 -5.31 -13.40
C LYS A 75 -13.97 -6.11 -12.13
N ALA A 76 -12.74 -6.07 -11.63
CA ALA A 76 -12.38 -6.48 -10.28
C ALA A 76 -12.07 -5.24 -9.43
N TRP A 77 -12.46 -5.28 -8.15
CA TRP A 77 -12.17 -4.24 -7.17
C TRP A 77 -11.50 -4.83 -5.94
N PHE A 78 -10.51 -4.11 -5.42
CA PHE A 78 -9.92 -4.42 -4.13
C PHE A 78 -9.26 -3.19 -3.54
N ILE A 79 -9.17 -3.16 -2.22
CA ILE A 79 -8.49 -2.11 -1.48
C ILE A 79 -7.16 -2.66 -0.98
N MET A 80 -6.09 -1.88 -1.13
CA MET A 80 -4.78 -2.21 -0.57
C MET A 80 -4.15 -1.01 0.11
N GLU A 81 -3.23 -1.30 1.02
CA GLU A 81 -2.41 -0.34 1.73
C GLU A 81 -0.97 -0.53 1.26
N VAL A 82 -0.41 0.47 0.58
CA VAL A 82 0.94 0.48 -0.03
C VAL A 82 1.54 1.89 0.00
N ASP A 83 2.83 2.03 -0.25
CA ASP A 83 3.53 3.32 -0.15
C ASP A 83 3.25 4.24 -1.35
N SER A 84 2.84 3.67 -2.49
CA SER A 84 2.64 4.43 -3.73
C SER A 84 1.70 3.76 -4.73
N LYS A 85 1.19 4.53 -5.70
CA LYS A 85 0.42 3.99 -6.83
C LYS A 85 1.22 2.99 -7.67
N ASP A 86 2.52 3.23 -7.86
CA ASP A 86 3.39 2.33 -8.63
C ASP A 86 3.56 0.98 -7.94
N GLU A 87 3.63 0.98 -6.61
CA GLU A 87 3.65 -0.27 -5.84
C GLU A 87 2.32 -1.01 -5.96
N ALA A 88 1.19 -0.29 -5.88
CA ALA A 88 -0.13 -0.89 -6.10
C ALA A 88 -0.23 -1.53 -7.49
N LEU A 89 0.26 -0.85 -8.53
CA LEU A 89 0.24 -1.34 -9.91
C LEU A 89 1.08 -2.62 -10.06
N ARG A 90 2.24 -2.69 -9.41
CA ARG A 90 3.13 -3.86 -9.47
C ARG A 90 2.53 -5.14 -8.86
N ILE A 91 1.54 -5.01 -7.98
CA ILE A 91 0.80 -6.16 -7.44
C ILE A 91 -0.18 -6.72 -8.49
N VAL A 92 -0.69 -5.87 -9.38
CA VAL A 92 -1.58 -6.28 -10.48
C VAL A 92 -0.77 -7.01 -11.55
N PRO A 93 -1.26 -8.13 -12.12
CA PRO A 93 -0.58 -8.79 -13.22
C PRO A 93 -0.37 -7.84 -14.40
N SER A 94 0.83 -7.83 -14.98
CA SER A 94 1.29 -6.81 -15.94
C SER A 94 0.41 -6.65 -17.18
N PHE A 95 -0.25 -7.74 -17.61
CA PHE A 95 -1.20 -7.72 -18.71
C PHE A 95 -2.33 -6.71 -18.51
N TYR A 96 -2.75 -6.46 -17.27
CA TYR A 96 -3.87 -5.58 -16.95
C TYR A 96 -3.46 -4.14 -16.59
N TRP A 97 -2.17 -3.80 -16.61
CA TRP A 97 -1.72 -2.48 -16.14
C TRP A 97 -2.37 -1.31 -16.87
N LYS A 98 -2.59 -1.46 -18.19
CA LYS A 98 -3.24 -0.42 -19.01
C LYS A 98 -4.72 -0.23 -18.68
N ASP A 99 -5.36 -1.29 -18.20
CA ASP A 99 -6.79 -1.33 -17.87
C ASP A 99 -7.04 -1.19 -16.36
N THR A 100 -5.99 -0.84 -15.62
CA THR A 100 -6.02 -0.65 -14.17
C THR A 100 -6.14 0.82 -13.82
N LYS A 101 -7.11 1.16 -12.98
CA LYS A 101 -7.27 2.47 -12.38
C LYS A 101 -6.97 2.41 -10.89
N ILE A 102 -6.05 3.27 -10.43
CA ILE A 102 -5.61 3.34 -9.04
C ILE A 102 -6.00 4.69 -8.44
N THR A 103 -6.88 4.64 -7.44
CA THR A 103 -7.48 5.81 -6.81
C THR A 103 -7.06 5.88 -5.34
N LEU A 104 -6.45 7.00 -4.92
CA LEU A 104 -6.13 7.22 -3.50
C LEU A 104 -7.43 7.44 -2.72
N LEU A 105 -7.60 6.72 -1.61
CA LEU A 105 -8.74 6.82 -0.73
C LEU A 105 -8.40 7.66 0.50
N ASN A 106 -9.23 8.66 0.76
CA ASN A 106 -9.15 9.50 1.96
C ASN A 106 -10.46 9.40 2.74
N LYS A 107 -10.36 9.51 4.07
CA LYS A 107 -11.52 9.69 4.94
C LYS A 107 -11.53 11.13 5.43
N PHE A 108 -12.70 11.74 5.46
CA PHE A 108 -12.87 13.11 5.94
C PHE A 108 -13.72 13.12 7.20
N LYS A 109 -13.40 14.03 8.13
CA LYS A 109 -14.30 14.43 9.20
C LYS A 109 -15.15 15.60 8.72
N LEU A 110 -16.37 15.71 9.25
CA LEU A 110 -17.29 16.79 8.88
C LEU A 110 -16.65 18.19 8.98
N LYS A 111 -15.93 18.46 10.08
CA LYS A 111 -15.24 19.74 10.29
C LYS A 111 -14.19 20.06 9.21
N GLU A 112 -13.48 19.05 8.72
CA GLU A 112 -12.47 19.23 7.66
C GLU A 112 -13.15 19.63 6.35
N VAL A 113 -14.28 19.00 6.03
CA VAL A 113 -15.08 19.35 4.85
C VAL A 113 -15.67 20.76 4.96
N GLU A 114 -16.21 21.12 6.12
CA GLU A 114 -16.74 22.48 6.37
C GLU A 114 -15.67 23.56 6.19
N GLU A 115 -14.44 23.31 6.63
CA GLU A 115 -13.31 24.23 6.44
C GLU A 115 -12.94 24.37 4.96
N LEU A 116 -12.83 23.25 4.24
CA LEU A 116 -12.57 23.25 2.80
C LEU A 116 -13.64 24.02 2.02
N LEU A 117 -14.92 23.87 2.40
CA LEU A 117 -16.03 24.62 1.79
C LEU A 117 -15.96 26.12 2.07
N ARG A 118 -15.55 26.53 3.28
CA ARG A 118 -15.36 27.96 3.61
C ARG A 118 -14.29 28.61 2.73
N GLN A 119 -13.20 27.90 2.46
CA GLN A 119 -12.08 28.39 1.64
C GLN A 119 -12.44 28.60 0.15
N HIS A 120 -13.52 27.97 -0.34
CA HIS A 120 -13.97 28.06 -1.73
C HIS A 120 -15.20 28.96 -1.93
N ARG A 121 -15.76 29.53 -0.86
CA ARG A 121 -16.79 30.57 -0.97
C ARG A 121 -16.11 31.90 -1.27
N VAL A 122 -16.18 32.31 -2.54
CA VAL A 122 -15.95 33.70 -2.99
C VAL A 122 -17.10 34.58 -2.49
#